data_AF-A0A420XT40-F1
#
_entry.id   AF-A0A420XT40-F1
#
_cell.length_a   1.000
_cell.length_b   1.000
_cell.length_c   1.000
_cell.angle_alpha   90.00
_cell.angle_beta   90.00
_cell.angle_gamma   90.00
#
_symmetry.space_group_name_H-M   'P 1'
#
loop_
_entity.id
_entity.type
_entity.pdbx_description
1 polymer ?
#
loop_
_entity_poly.entity_id
_entity_poly.type
_entity_poly.pdbx_seq_one_letter_code
_entity_poly.pdbx_strand_id
1 'polypeptide(L)'
;MCGAPNQDLDLTGVDLSKEAVIAGFVTRGEDPVAGAYVRLLDSTGEFTAEVPTSATGQFRFYAAPGTWTVRTLAPKAQPVDRSVVAAVGEVARVDVSV
;
A
#
# COMPACT_ATOMS: atom_id res chain seq x y z
N MET A 1 -11.74 -24.75 -11.98
CA MET A 1 -11.53 -23.42 -12.60
C MET A 1 -11.25 -22.47 -11.46
N CYS A 2 -9.99 -22.05 -11.29
CA CYS A 2 -9.53 -21.30 -10.13
C CYS A 2 -9.85 -19.81 -10.34
N GLY A 3 -10.88 -19.31 -9.68
CA GLY A 3 -11.09 -17.86 -9.57
C GLY A 3 -10.04 -17.33 -8.60
N ALA A 4 -9.09 -16.55 -9.10
CA ALA A 4 -8.27 -15.70 -8.24
C ALA A 4 -9.25 -14.88 -7.38
N PRO A 5 -9.16 -14.94 -6.03
CA PRO A 5 -10.04 -14.13 -5.21
C PRO A 5 -9.78 -12.68 -5.60
N ASN A 6 -10.86 -11.98 -5.96
CA ASN A 6 -10.83 -10.56 -6.32
C ASN A 6 -9.96 -9.84 -5.28
N GLN A 7 -8.82 -9.30 -5.70
CA GLN A 7 -7.95 -8.47 -4.86
C GLN A 7 -8.61 -7.10 -4.66
N ASP A 8 -9.84 -7.15 -4.14
CA ASP A 8 -10.61 -6.01 -3.71
C ASP A 8 -9.97 -5.54 -2.41
N LEU A 9 -9.64 -4.25 -2.38
CA LEU A 9 -9.21 -3.63 -1.14
C LEU A 9 -10.40 -3.66 -0.19
N ASP A 10 -10.22 -4.23 1.00
CA ASP A 10 -11.17 -3.99 2.07
C ASP A 10 -11.13 -2.50 2.44
N LEU A 11 -12.22 -1.81 2.16
CA LEU A 11 -12.44 -0.39 2.47
C LEU A 11 -13.54 -0.22 3.54
N THR A 12 -13.89 -1.28 4.26
CA THR A 12 -14.90 -1.21 5.31
C THR A 12 -14.51 -0.15 6.35
N GLY A 13 -15.40 0.81 6.58
CA GLY A 13 -15.20 1.90 7.53
C GLY A 13 -14.38 3.10 7.02
N VAL A 14 -14.00 3.12 5.74
CA VAL A 14 -13.32 4.26 5.10
C VAL A 14 -14.36 5.28 4.62
N ASP A 15 -14.25 6.54 5.06
CA ASP A 15 -15.05 7.65 4.55
C ASP A 15 -14.23 8.43 3.50
N LEU A 16 -14.26 7.94 2.26
CA LEU A 16 -13.52 8.54 1.15
C LEU A 16 -13.87 10.02 0.93
N SER A 17 -15.03 10.50 1.38
CA SER A 17 -15.38 11.92 1.25
C SER A 17 -14.48 12.86 2.06
N LYS A 18 -13.74 12.32 3.05
CA LYS A 18 -12.86 13.09 3.95
C LYS A 18 -11.43 12.57 3.97
N GLU A 19 -11.20 11.38 3.44
CA GLU A 19 -9.94 10.66 3.57
C GLU A 19 -9.25 10.55 2.20
N ALA A 20 -7.93 10.75 2.18
CA ALA A 20 -7.08 10.33 1.08
C ALA A 20 -6.41 9.01 1.49
N VAL A 21 -6.66 7.96 0.71
CA VAL A 21 -6.24 6.60 1.08
C VAL A 21 -5.20 6.11 0.09
N ILE A 22 -4.07 5.61 0.58
CA ILE A 22 -3.07 4.90 -0.22
C ILE A 22 -3.13 3.44 0.19
N ALA A 23 -3.32 2.53 -0.75
CA ALA A 23 -3.43 1.12 -0.43
C ALA A 23 -3.13 0.23 -1.63
N GLY A 24 -2.82 -1.04 -1.37
CA GLY A 24 -2.54 -2.02 -2.41
C GLY A 24 -1.98 -3.30 -1.84
N PHE A 25 -1.34 -4.09 -2.70
CA PHE A 25 -0.82 -5.41 -2.35
C PHE A 25 0.68 -5.49 -2.58
N VAL A 26 1.38 -6.21 -1.69
CA VAL A 26 2.75 -6.65 -1.90
C VAL A 26 2.74 -8.11 -2.34
N THR A 27 3.38 -8.40 -3.45
CA THR A 27 3.44 -9.72 -4.08
C THR A 27 4.88 -10.12 -4.39
N ARG A 28 5.13 -11.42 -4.44
CA ARG A 28 6.35 -12.03 -4.99
C ARG A 28 5.91 -13.01 -6.07
N GLY A 29 6.06 -12.62 -7.32
CA GLY A 29 5.39 -13.33 -8.42
C GLY A 29 3.87 -13.27 -8.22
N GLU A 30 3.22 -14.41 -8.20
CA GLU A 30 1.77 -14.52 -7.97
C GLU A 30 1.40 -14.65 -6.48
N ASP A 31 2.39 -14.84 -5.60
CA ASP A 31 2.15 -15.08 -4.18
C ASP A 31 2.08 -13.77 -3.38
N PRO A 32 1.07 -13.58 -2.50
CA PRO A 32 1.04 -12.44 -1.59
C PRO A 32 2.15 -12.54 -0.54
N VAL A 33 2.74 -11.40 -0.19
CA VAL A 33 3.79 -11.32 0.83
C VAL A 33 3.18 -10.79 2.13
N ALA A 34 2.91 -11.69 3.06
CA ALA A 34 2.49 -11.34 4.42
C ALA A 34 3.67 -10.87 5.29
N GLY A 35 3.43 -9.91 6.18
CA GLY A 35 4.42 -9.42 7.13
C GLY A 35 5.60 -8.64 6.52
N ALA A 36 5.48 -8.16 5.29
CA ALA A 36 6.39 -7.13 4.78
C ALA A 36 6.10 -5.80 5.49
N TYR A 37 7.12 -4.98 5.71
CA TYR A 37 6.93 -3.64 6.25
C TYR A 37 6.80 -2.64 5.09
N VAL A 38 5.69 -1.93 5.04
CA VAL A 38 5.48 -0.85 4.09
C VAL A 38 5.62 0.46 4.84
N ARG A 39 6.48 1.35 4.34
CA ARG A 39 6.71 2.69 4.88
C ARG A 39 6.10 3.72 3.95
N LEU A 40 5.51 4.74 4.55
CA LEU A 40 5.08 5.94 3.86
C LEU A 40 6.08 7.06 4.15
N LEU A 41 6.66 7.61 3.09
CA LEU A 41 7.58 8.74 3.16
C LEU A 41 6.96 9.95 2.48
N ASP A 42 7.16 11.13 3.05
CA ASP A 42 6.68 12.38 2.47
C ASP A 42 7.50 12.81 1.22
N SER A 43 7.16 13.98 0.67
CA SER A 43 7.83 14.53 -0.52
C SER A 43 9.33 14.82 -0.34
N THR A 44 9.82 14.93 0.89
CA THR A 44 11.24 15.12 1.21
C THR A 44 11.98 13.79 1.40
N GLY A 45 11.25 12.68 1.41
CA GLY A 45 11.75 11.34 1.74
C GLY A 45 11.77 11.06 3.24
N GLU A 46 11.18 11.93 4.06
CA GLU A 46 11.09 11.73 5.50
C GLU A 46 10.07 10.65 5.84
N PHE A 47 10.41 9.80 6.82
CA PHE A 47 9.53 8.75 7.30
C PHE A 47 8.33 9.31 8.07
N THR A 48 7.12 8.93 7.65
CA THR A 48 5.87 9.40 8.27
C THR A 48 5.10 8.28 8.96
N ALA A 49 5.03 7.09 8.36
CA ALA A 49 4.29 5.95 8.91
C ALA A 49 4.82 4.61 8.42
N GLU A 50 4.53 3.54 9.15
CA GLU A 50 4.81 2.16 8.76
C GLU A 50 3.62 1.26 9.10
N VAL A 51 3.28 0.34 8.19
CA VAL A 51 2.31 -0.72 8.45
C VAL A 51 2.85 -2.06 7.94
N PRO A 52 2.64 -3.17 8.67
CA PRO A 52 2.89 -4.49 8.13
C PRO A 52 1.81 -4.88 7.13
N THR A 53 2.16 -5.64 6.10
CA THR A 53 1.18 -6.24 5.20
C THR A 53 0.38 -7.35 5.91
N SER A 54 -0.90 -7.45 5.55
CA SER A 54 -1.81 -8.48 6.04
C SER A 54 -1.43 -9.88 5.53
N ALA A 55 -2.18 -10.91 5.94
CA ALA A 55 -2.01 -12.28 5.43
C ALA A 55 -2.18 -12.40 3.91
N THR A 56 -2.90 -11.47 3.27
CA THR A 56 -3.11 -11.41 1.82
C THR A 56 -2.15 -10.42 1.14
N GLY A 57 -1.14 -9.91 1.85
CA GLY A 57 -0.19 -8.94 1.32
C GLY A 57 -0.73 -7.51 1.23
N GLN A 58 -1.94 -7.25 1.73
CA GLN A 58 -2.57 -5.93 1.65
C GLN A 58 -1.94 -4.94 2.66
N PHE A 59 -1.83 -3.67 2.27
CA PHE A 59 -1.53 -2.56 3.17
C PHE A 59 -2.46 -1.37 2.90
N ARG A 60 -2.58 -0.47 3.89
CA ARG A 60 -3.36 0.78 3.78
C ARG A 60 -2.80 1.88 4.66
N PHE A 61 -2.78 3.09 4.13
CA PHE A 61 -2.49 4.34 4.84
C PHE A 61 -3.62 5.34 4.65
N TYR A 62 -3.83 6.16 5.67
CA TYR A 62 -4.57 7.42 5.57
C TYR A 62 -3.53 8.53 5.53
N ALA A 63 -3.53 9.30 4.46
CA ALA A 63 -2.53 10.33 4.20
C ALA A 63 -3.19 11.68 3.98
N ALA A 64 -2.41 12.76 4.14
CA ALA A 64 -2.83 14.05 3.63
C ALA A 64 -2.73 14.06 2.09
N PRO A 65 -3.54 14.88 1.39
CA PRO A 65 -3.39 15.05 -0.05
C PRO A 65 -1.99 15.52 -0.41
N GLY A 66 -1.37 14.88 -1.40
CA GLY A 66 0.00 15.19 -1.79
C GLY A 66 0.73 14.02 -2.43
N THR A 67 2.02 14.23 -2.72
CA THR A 67 2.91 13.19 -3.24
C THR A 67 3.58 12.46 -2.10
N TRP A 68 3.56 11.14 -2.18
CA TRP A 68 4.14 10.24 -1.20
C TRP A 68 5.03 9.20 -1.89
N THR A 69 5.92 8.59 -1.11
CA THR A 69 6.67 7.41 -1.52
C THR A 69 6.29 6.24 -0.62
N VAL A 70 5.80 5.17 -1.24
CA VAL A 70 5.57 3.87 -0.62
C VAL A 70 6.86 3.06 -0.75
N ARG A 71 7.55 2.83 0.36
CA ARG A 71 8.76 2.01 0.42
C ARG A 71 8.46 0.67 1.06
N THR A 72 8.58 -0.41 0.30
CA THR A 72 8.32 -1.77 0.77
C THR A 72 9.62 -2.47 1.16
N LEU A 73 9.65 -3.02 2.36
CA LEU A 73 10.73 -3.82 2.94
C LEU A 73 10.21 -5.24 3.18
N ALA A 74 10.48 -6.14 2.24
CA ALA A 74 10.08 -7.53 2.34
C ALA A 74 11.28 -8.44 2.68
N PRO A 75 11.10 -9.50 3.50
CA PRO A 75 12.16 -10.44 3.79
C PRO A 75 12.72 -11.08 2.52
N LYS A 76 14.05 -11.12 2.39
CA LYS A 76 14.77 -11.69 1.23
C LYS A 76 14.53 -10.94 -0.10
N ALA A 77 14.08 -9.69 -0.06
CA ALA A 77 13.99 -8.82 -1.23
C ALA A 77 14.73 -7.51 -0.99
N GLN A 78 15.10 -6.82 -2.08
CA GLN A 78 15.59 -5.46 -1.99
C GLN A 78 14.42 -4.51 -1.71
N PRO A 79 14.65 -3.35 -1.07
CA PRO A 79 13.63 -2.33 -0.93
C PRO A 79 13.07 -1.89 -2.29
N VAL A 80 11.75 -1.75 -2.38
CA VAL A 80 11.07 -1.23 -3.58
C VAL A 80 10.33 0.04 -3.24
N ASP A 81 10.61 1.11 -3.97
CA ASP A 81 9.96 2.41 -3.81
C ASP A 81 8.96 2.65 -4.94
N ARG A 82 7.77 3.13 -4.61
CA ARG A 82 6.75 3.58 -5.55
C ARG A 82 6.25 4.96 -5.15
N SER A 83 6.32 5.91 -6.07
CA SER A 83 5.69 7.22 -5.87
C SER A 83 4.19 7.12 -6.16
N VAL A 84 3.40 7.82 -5.37
CA VAL A 84 1.95 7.88 -5.50
C VAL A 84 1.45 9.26 -5.09
N VAL A 85 0.39 9.73 -5.75
CA VAL A 85 -0.35 10.93 -5.35
C VAL A 85 -1.60 10.47 -4.62
N ALA A 86 -1.82 11.00 -3.42
CA ALA A 86 -3.06 10.81 -2.69
C ALA A 86 -3.92 12.05 -2.82
N ALA A 87 -5.22 11.88 -3.06
CA ALA A 87 -6.22 12.94 -2.94
C ALA A 87 -7.43 12.46 -2.14
N VAL A 88 -8.13 13.41 -1.49
CA VAL A 88 -9.40 13.10 -0.83
C VAL A 88 -10.41 12.67 -1.87
N GLY A 89 -11.24 11.68 -1.57
CA GLY A 89 -12.26 11.17 -2.48
C GLY A 89 -11.82 9.95 -3.29
N GLU A 90 -10.55 9.58 -3.23
CA GLU A 90 -10.00 8.47 -4.01
C GLU A 90 -9.13 7.54 -3.17
N VAL A 91 -9.04 6.30 -3.65
CA VAL A 91 -8.05 5.34 -3.17
C VAL A 91 -6.92 5.29 -4.21
N ALA A 92 -5.78 5.85 -3.84
CA ALA A 92 -4.57 5.77 -4.62
C ALA A 92 -4.00 4.35 -4.52
N ARG A 93 -4.22 3.55 -5.56
CA ARG A 93 -3.81 2.14 -5.59
C ARG A 93 -2.32 2.00 -5.90
N VAL A 94 -1.59 1.25 -5.07
CA VAL A 94 -0.16 0.97 -5.24
C VAL A 94 0.12 -0.50 -5.02
N ASP A 95 0.17 -1.26 -6.12
CA ASP A 95 0.61 -2.66 -6.07
C ASP A 95 2.13 -2.75 -6.24
N VAL A 96 2.77 -3.52 -5.38
CA VAL A 96 4.23 -3.67 -5.31
C VAL A 96 4.60 -5.12 -5.52
N SER A 97 5.49 -5.37 -6.48
CA SER A 97 6.14 -6.67 -6.67
C SER A 97 7.58 -6.58 -6.20
N VAL A 98 7.99 -7.50 -5.32
CA VAL A 98 9.32 -7.58 -4.69
C VAL A 98 10.13 -8.78 -5.15
#